data_AF-A0A928UJH2-F1
#
_entry.id   AF-A0A928UJH2-F1
#
_cell.length_a   1.000
_cell.length_b   1.000
_cell.length_c   1.000
_cell.angle_alpha   90.00
_cell.angle_beta   90.00
_cell.angle_gamma   90.00
#
_symmetry.space_group_name_H-M   'P 1'
#
loop_
_entity.id
_entity.type
_entity.pdbx_description
1 polymer ?
#
loop_
_entity_poly.entity_id
_entity_poly.type
_entity_poly.pdbx_seq_one_letter_code
_entity_poly.pdbx_strand_id
1 'polypeptide(L)'
;MRKLLLIAFAALVLPTFATIESQAEPQNRQLLFGETHVHTLLSFDSYIFGNRNTPDDAYRYAKGEVINHPAGFEMALKTPLDFQVVTDHGMYLGMLPAMHDPRQAVSKHPISLEMRKAKSPQDRLLAFQKMFPYLQPQNKGIDDLFDENVVRSAWQEIIRAAEDHNDPHTFTTFIGYEYTSGLENRNLHRNVIFSGSKVPSVPFNRIMSSNPEDLWVWMDDLRDNHGIESLAIPHNSNGSDGRMFQTTTYNGAPIDRIYAATRMRNEPLVEITQVKGDSETHPLLSPSDEWADFEIMPFRVGDWIPSQASGSYVREAYLHGMQMARVMGSNPYKFGLIGATDSHVGAGAFDEDNYWSKVGVVDASPRLRGSVPLKKPRADGGLYNTNNFQTWGASGIAAVWAEENTRDSIYAAMRRKETYATTGPRIAVRFFASRKFADNVLSRPDMVAHAYEKGVSMGSDLLPIGFVGGSPEFLVWAMRDANSHPLQRIQIIKGWLDRLGATHERVYDVACAGGRVPDAAHRCPDNNAQVDLGNCDTSADTGDKEMKVVWQDPDYKDGQSTFYYVRVLENPSCRWSTWDAVRNDVAPRPDIAATVQERAYSSPIWLN
;
A
#
# COMPACT_ATOMS: atom_id res chain seq x y z
N MET A 1 -34.46 -23.74 -81.76
CA MET A 1 -34.86 -22.83 -80.65
C MET A 1 -33.93 -23.10 -79.47
N ARG A 2 -33.00 -22.17 -79.21
CA ARG A 2 -31.90 -22.33 -78.24
C ARG A 2 -32.44 -22.28 -76.81
N LYS A 3 -32.30 -23.37 -76.05
CA LYS A 3 -32.46 -23.38 -74.59
C LYS A 3 -31.12 -23.01 -73.95
N LEU A 4 -31.13 -21.94 -73.17
CA LEU A 4 -30.05 -21.53 -72.28
C LEU A 4 -29.81 -22.64 -71.23
N LEU A 5 -28.55 -23.05 -71.06
CA LEU A 5 -28.07 -23.73 -69.87
C LEU A 5 -27.13 -22.76 -69.15
N LEU A 6 -27.58 -22.20 -68.02
CA LEU A 6 -26.74 -21.46 -67.09
C LEU A 6 -25.87 -22.48 -66.34
N ILE A 7 -24.55 -22.35 -66.45
CA ILE A 7 -23.58 -23.05 -65.60
C ILE A 7 -23.26 -22.11 -64.43
N ALA A 8 -23.62 -22.53 -63.22
CA ALA A 8 -23.28 -21.82 -62.00
C ALA A 8 -21.81 -22.08 -61.65
N PHE A 9 -21.00 -21.01 -61.62
CA PHE A 9 -19.67 -21.02 -61.01
C PHE A 9 -19.83 -20.68 -59.52
N ALA A 10 -19.57 -21.67 -58.65
CA ALA A 10 -19.44 -21.43 -57.22
C ALA A 10 -18.06 -20.81 -56.95
N ALA A 11 -18.02 -19.52 -56.61
CA ALA A 11 -16.82 -18.87 -56.10
C ALA A 11 -16.67 -19.21 -54.61
N LEU A 12 -15.65 -19.99 -54.27
CA LEU A 12 -15.22 -20.22 -52.90
C LEU A 12 -14.61 -18.91 -52.37
N VAL A 13 -15.29 -18.23 -51.46
CA VAL A 13 -14.71 -17.12 -50.68
C VAL A 13 -14.04 -17.73 -49.45
N LEU A 14 -12.72 -17.80 -49.46
CA LEU A 14 -11.92 -18.10 -48.28
C LEU A 14 -11.87 -16.84 -47.39
N PRO A 15 -12.22 -16.91 -46.10
CA PRO A 15 -12.08 -15.78 -45.20
C PRO A 15 -10.59 -15.54 -44.95
N THR A 16 -10.11 -14.34 -45.30
CA THR A 16 -8.82 -13.83 -44.86
C THR A 16 -8.91 -13.55 -43.37
N PHE A 17 -8.34 -14.42 -42.54
CA PHE A 17 -8.07 -14.11 -41.15
C PHE A 17 -7.02 -12.99 -41.12
N ALA A 18 -7.44 -11.80 -40.72
CA ALA A 18 -6.51 -10.78 -40.29
C ALA A 18 -5.80 -11.31 -39.03
N THR A 19 -4.53 -11.64 -39.16
CA THR A 19 -3.65 -11.84 -38.01
C THR A 19 -3.60 -10.51 -37.28
N ILE A 20 -4.21 -10.45 -36.09
CA ILE A 20 -3.87 -9.44 -35.10
C ILE A 20 -2.41 -9.73 -34.76
N GLU A 21 -1.49 -8.92 -35.27
CA GLU A 21 -0.13 -8.86 -34.72
C GLU A 21 -0.30 -8.49 -33.24
N SER A 22 -0.04 -9.45 -32.35
CA SER A 22 0.26 -9.12 -30.97
C SER A 22 1.45 -8.17 -31.04
N GLN A 23 1.25 -6.91 -30.62
CA GLN A 23 2.39 -6.08 -30.27
C GLN A 23 3.22 -6.90 -29.28
N ALA A 24 4.51 -7.07 -29.58
CA ALA A 24 5.41 -7.72 -28.66
C ALA A 24 5.35 -6.92 -27.35
N GLU A 25 5.01 -7.61 -26.25
CA GLU A 25 4.97 -7.02 -24.92
C GLU A 25 6.28 -6.24 -24.70
N PRO A 26 6.23 -5.01 -24.15
CA PRO A 26 7.42 -4.19 -24.00
C PRO A 26 8.46 -4.95 -23.18
N GLN A 27 9.62 -5.16 -23.80
CA GLN A 27 10.63 -6.14 -23.37
C GLN A 27 11.12 -5.95 -21.93
N ASN A 28 10.93 -4.75 -21.36
CA ASN A 28 11.42 -4.38 -20.03
C ASN A 28 10.33 -4.07 -19.01
N ARG A 29 9.04 -3.98 -19.37
CA ARG A 29 7.97 -3.38 -18.53
C ARG A 29 8.26 -1.94 -18.08
N GLN A 30 7.22 -1.12 -17.92
CA GLN A 30 7.27 0.24 -17.39
C GLN A 30 7.10 0.25 -15.86
N LEU A 31 7.87 1.10 -15.18
CA LEU A 31 7.63 1.42 -13.78
C LEU A 31 6.54 2.47 -13.67
N LEU A 32 5.54 2.22 -12.86
CA LEU A 32 4.45 3.14 -12.58
C LEU A 32 4.32 3.34 -11.07
N PHE A 33 4.26 4.60 -10.63
CA PHE A 33 4.04 4.99 -9.25
C PHE A 33 2.59 5.47 -9.07
N GLY A 34 1.94 5.03 -8.00
CA GLY A 34 0.54 5.38 -7.76
C GLY A 34 0.13 5.40 -6.31
N GLU A 35 -1.14 5.72 -6.10
CA GLU A 35 -1.82 5.77 -4.81
C GLU A 35 -3.04 4.85 -4.86
N THR A 36 -3.11 3.88 -3.95
CA THR A 36 -4.21 2.91 -3.91
C THR A 36 -5.18 3.17 -2.76
N HIS A 37 -4.92 4.18 -1.93
CA HIS A 37 -5.68 4.44 -0.72
C HIS A 37 -5.81 5.93 -0.38
N VAL A 38 -6.92 6.53 -0.81
CA VAL A 38 -7.27 7.91 -0.46
C VAL A 38 -8.78 8.06 -0.29
N HIS A 39 -9.17 8.93 0.66
CA HIS A 39 -10.55 9.26 0.98
C HIS A 39 -10.88 10.69 0.59
N THR A 40 -12.10 10.89 0.10
CA THR A 40 -12.69 12.14 -0.36
C THR A 40 -13.77 12.59 0.62
N LEU A 41 -14.55 13.61 0.28
CA LEU A 41 -15.71 14.02 1.07
C LEU A 41 -16.79 12.92 1.22
N LEU A 42 -16.75 11.86 0.39
CA LEU A 42 -17.75 10.80 0.41
C LEU A 42 -17.52 9.80 1.57
N SER A 43 -16.29 9.69 2.07
CA SER A 43 -16.00 8.92 3.28
C SER A 43 -16.44 9.67 4.55
N PHE A 44 -17.07 8.95 5.47
CA PHE A 44 -17.77 9.55 6.61
C PHE A 44 -16.83 10.24 7.60
N ASP A 45 -15.67 9.65 7.89
CA ASP A 45 -14.70 10.20 8.85
C ASP A 45 -13.89 11.35 8.21
N SER A 46 -13.52 11.20 6.94
CA SER A 46 -12.91 12.24 6.11
C SER A 46 -13.76 13.52 6.07
N TYR A 47 -15.08 13.38 5.85
CA TYR A 47 -16.00 14.52 5.86
C TYR A 47 -16.02 15.24 7.21
N ILE A 48 -15.99 14.48 8.32
CA ILE A 48 -16.04 15.00 9.68
C ILE A 48 -14.79 15.81 10.03
N PHE A 49 -13.62 15.39 9.53
CA PHE A 49 -12.38 16.14 9.70
C PHE A 49 -12.25 17.36 8.76
N GLY A 50 -13.32 17.68 8.02
CA GLY A 50 -13.44 18.91 7.24
C GLY A 50 -13.09 18.75 5.77
N ASN A 51 -12.81 17.54 5.29
CA ASN A 51 -12.53 17.32 3.88
C ASN A 51 -13.75 17.62 3.01
N ARG A 52 -13.53 18.40 1.95
CA ARG A 52 -14.54 18.77 0.96
C ARG A 52 -14.08 18.48 -0.47
N ASN A 53 -12.89 17.91 -0.64
CA ASN A 53 -12.35 17.53 -1.93
C ASN A 53 -13.15 16.34 -2.47
N THR A 54 -13.56 16.43 -3.73
CA THR A 54 -14.32 15.39 -4.44
C THR A 54 -13.42 14.28 -4.98
N PRO A 55 -14.01 13.16 -5.45
CA PRO A 55 -13.28 12.20 -6.27
C PRO A 55 -12.57 12.85 -7.47
N ASP A 56 -13.20 13.82 -8.16
CA ASP A 56 -12.55 14.57 -9.24
C ASP A 56 -11.33 15.36 -8.73
N ASP A 57 -11.44 16.03 -7.57
CA ASP A 57 -10.31 16.77 -6.98
C ASP A 57 -9.14 15.84 -6.61
N ALA A 58 -9.42 14.64 -6.09
CA ALA A 58 -8.38 13.66 -5.79
C ALA A 58 -7.59 13.27 -7.04
N TYR A 59 -8.28 12.95 -8.15
CA TYR A 59 -7.63 12.64 -9.42
C TYR A 59 -6.91 13.85 -10.04
N ARG A 60 -7.43 15.07 -9.87
CA ARG A 60 -6.74 16.30 -10.28
C ARG A 60 -5.41 16.46 -9.53
N TYR A 61 -5.43 16.25 -8.22
CA TYR A 61 -4.21 16.27 -7.40
C TYR A 61 -3.19 15.23 -7.85
N ALA A 62 -3.62 13.99 -8.11
CA ALA A 62 -2.72 12.94 -8.60
C ALA A 62 -2.08 13.29 -9.95
N LYS A 63 -2.78 14.01 -10.82
CA LYS A 63 -2.24 14.56 -12.08
C LYS A 63 -1.33 15.79 -11.89
N GLY A 64 -1.13 16.25 -10.65
CA GLY A 64 -0.27 17.37 -10.30
C GLY A 64 -0.97 18.73 -10.26
N GLU A 65 -2.31 18.77 -10.34
CA GLU A 65 -3.05 20.03 -10.16
C GLU A 65 -3.09 20.44 -8.68
N VAL A 66 -3.31 21.74 -8.45
CA VAL A 66 -3.48 22.30 -7.11
C VAL A 66 -4.91 22.04 -6.60
N ILE A 67 -5.02 21.50 -5.38
CA ILE A 67 -6.28 21.43 -4.62
C ILE A 67 -6.09 22.07 -3.24
N ASN A 68 -7.16 22.21 -2.46
CA ASN A 68 -7.10 22.85 -1.14
C ASN A 68 -7.11 21.83 0.00
N HIS A 69 -6.22 22.01 0.97
CA HIS A 69 -6.31 21.33 2.25
C HIS A 69 -7.54 21.83 3.02
N PRO A 70 -8.18 21.01 3.88
CA PRO A 70 -9.31 21.42 4.72
C PRO A 70 -9.06 22.65 5.60
N ALA A 71 -7.79 22.96 5.87
CA ALA A 71 -7.38 24.14 6.63
C ALA A 71 -7.21 25.42 5.77
N GLY A 72 -7.45 25.34 4.46
CA GLY A 72 -7.51 26.49 3.55
C GLY A 72 -6.21 26.86 2.84
N PHE A 73 -5.16 26.05 2.95
CA PHE A 73 -3.92 26.21 2.16
C PHE A 73 -3.90 25.27 0.95
N GLU A 74 -3.07 25.56 -0.03
CA GLU A 74 -2.94 24.80 -1.27
C GLU A 74 -2.07 23.55 -1.10
N MET A 75 -2.42 22.47 -1.80
CA MET A 75 -1.68 21.22 -1.88
C MET A 75 -1.42 20.87 -3.35
N ALA A 76 -0.19 20.47 -3.67
CA ALA A 76 0.19 19.94 -4.97
C ALA A 76 1.32 18.91 -4.82
N LEU A 77 1.42 17.99 -5.78
CA LEU A 77 2.54 17.06 -5.88
C LEU A 77 3.74 17.71 -6.58
N LYS A 78 4.95 17.39 -6.11
CA LYS A 78 6.19 17.72 -6.83
C LYS A 78 6.26 17.02 -8.19
N THR A 79 5.81 15.76 -8.23
CA THR A 79 5.76 14.95 -9.44
C THR A 79 4.39 14.25 -9.51
N PRO A 80 3.66 14.30 -10.63
CA PRO A 80 2.39 13.57 -10.78
C PRO A 80 2.53 12.06 -10.56
N LEU A 81 1.43 11.39 -10.23
CA LEU A 81 1.32 9.93 -10.17
C LEU A 81 0.94 9.38 -11.55
N ASP A 82 1.27 8.10 -11.78
CA ASP A 82 0.91 7.38 -12.99
C ASP A 82 -0.48 6.74 -12.90
N PHE A 83 -0.92 6.39 -11.69
CA PHE A 83 -2.27 5.88 -11.44
C PHE A 83 -2.78 6.20 -10.03
N GLN A 84 -4.11 6.21 -9.85
CA GLN A 84 -4.73 6.37 -8.53
C GLN A 84 -6.06 5.61 -8.39
N VAL A 85 -6.37 5.22 -7.16
CA VAL A 85 -7.68 4.69 -6.75
C VAL A 85 -8.23 5.53 -5.60
N VAL A 86 -9.46 6.02 -5.74
CA VAL A 86 -10.24 6.56 -4.62
C VAL A 86 -10.87 5.38 -3.89
N THR A 87 -10.66 5.28 -2.59
CA THR A 87 -11.13 4.17 -1.77
C THR A 87 -11.86 4.66 -0.54
N ASP A 88 -12.89 5.49 -0.75
CA ASP A 88 -13.78 5.89 0.33
C ASP A 88 -14.41 4.66 1.02
N HIS A 89 -14.70 4.79 2.32
CA HIS A 89 -15.38 3.76 3.09
C HIS A 89 -16.71 3.35 2.44
N GLY A 90 -16.86 2.06 2.10
CA GLY A 90 -18.10 1.52 1.55
C GLY A 90 -19.27 1.53 2.54
N MET A 91 -18.96 1.51 3.84
CA MET A 91 -19.94 1.75 4.91
C MET A 91 -20.21 3.25 5.04
N TYR A 92 -21.48 3.66 5.11
CA TYR A 92 -21.86 5.07 5.24
C TYR A 92 -21.36 5.99 4.10
N LEU A 93 -21.04 5.41 2.94
CA LEU A 93 -20.58 6.14 1.76
C LEU A 93 -21.57 7.26 1.38
N GLY A 94 -21.11 8.50 1.34
CA GLY A 94 -21.90 9.69 1.00
C GLY A 94 -22.93 10.12 2.05
N MET A 95 -23.07 9.38 3.15
CA MET A 95 -24.12 9.64 4.14
C MET A 95 -23.91 10.97 4.87
N LEU A 96 -22.67 11.31 5.23
CA LEU A 96 -22.38 12.55 5.99
C LEU A 96 -22.63 13.82 5.17
N PRO A 97 -22.23 13.91 3.90
CA PRO A 97 -22.72 14.94 2.98
C PRO A 97 -24.25 15.00 2.92
N ALA A 98 -24.94 13.86 2.81
CA ALA A 98 -26.40 13.82 2.73
C ALA A 98 -27.09 14.28 4.02
N MET A 99 -26.51 13.99 5.19
CA MET A 99 -26.97 14.50 6.49
C MET A 99 -26.90 16.04 6.56
N HIS A 100 -25.98 16.64 5.81
CA HIS A 100 -25.82 18.10 5.71
C HIS A 100 -26.69 18.75 4.64
N ASP A 101 -27.24 17.99 3.68
CA ASP A 101 -28.12 18.49 2.61
C ASP A 101 -29.60 18.53 3.05
N PRO A 102 -30.22 19.71 3.26
CA PRO A 102 -31.61 19.82 3.71
C PRO A 102 -32.65 19.18 2.79
N ARG A 103 -32.28 18.86 1.54
CA ARG A 103 -33.15 18.18 0.56
C ARG A 103 -33.28 16.69 0.84
N GLN A 104 -32.29 16.08 1.49
CA GLN A 104 -32.25 14.65 1.78
C GLN A 104 -33.09 14.31 3.00
N ALA A 105 -33.73 13.14 3.01
CA ALA A 105 -34.56 12.68 4.13
C ALA A 105 -33.73 12.55 5.42
N VAL A 106 -32.53 11.97 5.31
CA VAL A 106 -31.60 11.76 6.44
C VAL A 106 -31.19 13.07 7.13
N SER A 107 -31.23 14.22 6.45
CA SER A 107 -30.91 15.53 7.05
C SER A 107 -31.87 15.94 8.17
N LYS A 108 -33.06 15.35 8.21
CA LYS A 108 -34.10 15.62 9.22
C LYS A 108 -33.93 14.78 10.48
N HIS A 109 -33.05 13.77 10.45
CA HIS A 109 -32.75 12.95 11.63
C HIS A 109 -32.18 13.82 12.77
N PRO A 110 -32.50 13.55 14.05
CA PRO A 110 -32.00 14.34 15.18
C PRO A 110 -30.48 14.51 15.21
N ILE A 111 -29.72 13.44 14.93
CA ILE A 111 -28.25 13.50 14.86
C ILE A 111 -27.79 14.44 13.73
N SER A 112 -28.39 14.35 12.55
CA SER A 112 -28.10 15.24 11.41
C SER A 112 -28.39 16.70 11.74
N LEU A 113 -29.49 16.98 12.46
CA LEU A 113 -29.84 18.33 12.90
C LEU A 113 -28.82 18.89 13.89
N GLU A 114 -28.31 18.07 14.81
CA GLU A 114 -27.25 18.47 15.73
C GLU A 114 -25.93 18.73 15.00
N MET A 115 -25.53 17.85 14.08
CA MET A 115 -24.33 18.04 13.26
C MET A 115 -24.38 19.35 12.47
N ARG A 116 -25.50 19.63 11.80
CA ARG A 116 -25.69 20.88 11.04
C ARG A 116 -25.67 22.13 11.91
N LYS A 117 -26.06 22.02 13.19
CA LYS A 117 -26.07 23.15 14.14
C LYS A 117 -24.71 23.35 14.82
N ALA A 118 -23.79 22.40 14.71
CA ALA A 118 -22.46 22.47 15.33
C ALA A 118 -21.66 23.66 14.78
N LYS A 119 -21.23 24.55 15.68
CA LYS A 119 -20.51 25.79 15.30
C LYS A 119 -19.02 25.72 15.57
N SER A 120 -18.58 24.84 16.47
CA SER A 120 -17.17 24.62 16.78
C SER A 120 -16.70 23.21 16.37
N PRO A 121 -15.37 22.99 16.20
CA PRO A 121 -14.82 21.66 16.01
C PRO A 121 -15.22 20.68 17.14
N GLN A 122 -15.29 21.17 18.38
CA GLN A 122 -15.72 20.37 19.52
C GLN A 122 -17.19 19.94 19.41
N ASP A 123 -18.08 20.84 18.99
CA ASP A 123 -19.50 20.50 18.76
C ASP A 123 -19.65 19.44 17.66
N ARG A 124 -18.84 19.55 16.59
CA ARG A 124 -18.84 18.57 15.49
C ARG A 124 -18.38 17.20 15.96
N LEU A 125 -17.30 17.15 16.75
CA LEU A 125 -16.80 15.91 17.33
C LEU A 125 -17.85 15.27 18.25
N LEU A 126 -18.49 16.04 19.12
CA LEU A 126 -19.55 15.55 20.01
C LEU A 126 -20.77 15.03 19.24
N ALA A 127 -21.18 15.73 18.18
CA ALA A 127 -22.26 15.26 17.32
C ALA A 127 -21.88 13.98 16.56
N PHE A 128 -20.62 13.86 16.12
CA PHE A 128 -20.10 12.66 15.47
C PHE A 128 -20.02 11.45 16.40
N GLN A 129 -19.61 11.65 17.65
CA GLN A 129 -19.58 10.57 18.66
C GLN A 129 -20.96 9.91 18.85
N LYS A 130 -22.06 10.64 18.62
CA LYS A 130 -23.41 10.07 18.66
C LYS A 130 -23.71 9.09 17.51
N MET A 131 -22.91 9.08 16.44
CA MET A 131 -22.98 8.08 15.38
C MET A 131 -22.30 6.77 15.75
N PHE A 132 -21.42 6.73 16.76
CA PHE A 132 -20.64 5.52 17.07
C PHE A 132 -21.50 4.25 17.30
N PRO A 133 -22.70 4.31 17.91
CA PRO A 133 -23.59 3.16 18.00
C PRO A 133 -24.05 2.60 16.64
N TYR A 134 -24.10 3.44 15.60
CA TYR A 134 -24.48 3.07 14.23
C TYR A 134 -23.31 2.53 13.41
N LEU A 135 -22.09 2.97 13.73
CA LEU A 135 -20.86 2.53 13.07
C LEU A 135 -20.35 1.18 13.62
N GLN A 136 -20.96 0.66 14.68
CA GLN A 136 -20.59 -0.63 15.28
C GLN A 136 -21.51 -1.77 14.79
N PRO A 137 -20.95 -2.93 14.44
CA PRO A 137 -21.70 -4.06 13.86
C PRO A 137 -22.65 -4.76 14.84
N GLN A 138 -22.64 -4.36 16.13
CA GLN A 138 -23.51 -4.96 17.14
C GLN A 138 -24.93 -4.38 17.14
N ASN A 139 -25.23 -3.38 16.31
CA ASN A 139 -26.55 -2.80 16.24
C ASN A 139 -27.47 -3.67 15.35
N LYS A 140 -28.17 -4.62 15.95
CA LYS A 140 -29.15 -5.51 15.27
C LYS A 140 -30.50 -4.82 14.98
N GLY A 141 -30.63 -3.52 15.24
CA GLY A 141 -31.81 -2.72 14.92
C GLY A 141 -31.82 -2.24 13.46
N ILE A 142 -32.94 -1.65 13.03
CA ILE A 142 -32.97 -0.86 11.79
C ILE A 142 -32.05 0.34 12.03
N ASP A 143 -30.99 0.46 11.23
CA ASP A 143 -30.22 1.70 11.15
C ASP A 143 -31.10 2.76 10.49
N ASP A 144 -31.68 3.65 11.28
CA ASP A 144 -32.57 4.73 10.84
C ASP A 144 -31.83 5.97 10.29
N LEU A 145 -30.50 5.94 10.34
CA LEU A 145 -29.63 6.91 9.68
C LEU A 145 -29.20 6.45 8.29
N PHE A 146 -29.08 5.15 8.05
CA PHE A 146 -28.59 4.60 6.79
C PHE A 146 -29.63 4.67 5.66
N ASP A 147 -29.21 5.16 4.49
CA ASP A 147 -30.03 5.17 3.27
C ASP A 147 -29.23 4.61 2.09
N GLU A 148 -29.62 3.43 1.61
CA GLU A 148 -28.93 2.75 0.51
C GLU A 148 -28.98 3.55 -0.80
N ASN A 149 -30.00 4.40 -1.02
CA ASN A 149 -30.06 5.23 -2.23
C ASN A 149 -29.00 6.32 -2.22
N VAL A 150 -28.67 6.85 -1.04
CA VAL A 150 -27.56 7.80 -0.87
C VAL A 150 -26.23 7.09 -1.15
N VAL A 151 -26.02 5.91 -0.56
CA VAL A 151 -24.82 5.07 -0.82
C VAL A 151 -24.66 4.77 -2.31
N ARG A 152 -25.75 4.34 -2.96
CA ARG A 152 -25.78 4.05 -4.39
C ARG A 152 -25.43 5.28 -5.22
N SER A 153 -25.95 6.45 -4.86
CA SER A 153 -25.67 7.70 -5.57
C SER A 153 -24.20 8.11 -5.43
N ALA A 154 -23.65 8.04 -4.22
CA ALA A 154 -22.23 8.32 -3.97
C ALA A 154 -21.31 7.31 -4.64
N TRP A 155 -21.70 6.03 -4.70
CA TRP A 155 -20.97 5.01 -5.45
C TRP A 155 -20.93 5.31 -6.95
N GLN A 156 -22.04 5.78 -7.53
CA GLN A 156 -22.07 6.23 -8.92
C GLN A 156 -21.18 7.46 -9.15
N GLU A 157 -21.03 8.33 -8.16
CA GLU A 157 -20.10 9.48 -8.24
C GLU A 157 -18.63 9.03 -8.30
N ILE A 158 -18.24 8.04 -7.50
CA ILE A 158 -16.90 7.43 -7.56
C ILE A 158 -16.67 6.76 -8.92
N ILE A 159 -17.63 5.97 -9.40
CA ILE A 159 -17.56 5.31 -10.71
C ILE A 159 -17.38 6.35 -11.81
N ARG A 160 -18.22 7.39 -11.83
CA ARG A 160 -18.16 8.46 -12.82
C ARG A 160 -16.79 9.13 -12.80
N ALA A 161 -16.32 9.58 -11.63
CA ALA A 161 -15.05 10.29 -11.53
C ALA A 161 -13.87 9.42 -11.98
N ALA A 162 -13.86 8.12 -11.62
CA ALA A 162 -12.85 7.19 -12.09
C ALA A 162 -12.87 7.10 -13.62
N GLU A 163 -14.03 6.85 -14.23
CA GLU A 163 -14.14 6.73 -15.69
C GLU A 163 -13.80 8.03 -16.43
N ASP A 164 -14.26 9.18 -15.93
CA ASP A 164 -14.02 10.50 -16.53
C ASP A 164 -12.52 10.87 -16.52
N HIS A 165 -11.78 10.40 -15.52
CA HIS A 165 -10.36 10.70 -15.34
C HIS A 165 -9.42 9.61 -15.85
N ASN A 166 -9.93 8.47 -16.34
CA ASN A 166 -9.10 7.42 -16.89
C ASN A 166 -8.60 7.83 -18.29
N ASP A 167 -7.30 8.10 -18.40
CA ASP A 167 -6.62 8.47 -19.65
C ASP A 167 -5.47 7.49 -19.91
N PRO A 168 -5.76 6.30 -20.48
CA PRO A 168 -4.77 5.26 -20.71
C PRO A 168 -3.51 5.78 -21.41
N HIS A 169 -2.36 5.22 -21.03
CA HIS A 169 -1.00 5.60 -21.41
C HIS A 169 -0.49 6.92 -20.79
N THR A 170 -1.36 7.72 -20.17
CA THR A 170 -0.99 8.97 -19.49
C THR A 170 -1.23 8.90 -17.98
N PHE A 171 -2.45 8.53 -17.57
CA PHE A 171 -2.88 8.42 -16.18
C PHE A 171 -4.04 7.41 -16.06
N THR A 172 -3.84 6.34 -15.30
CA THR A 172 -4.88 5.31 -15.12
C THR A 172 -5.63 5.50 -13.80
N THR A 173 -6.94 5.35 -13.84
CA THR A 173 -7.76 5.25 -12.63
C THR A 173 -8.34 3.86 -12.47
N PHE A 174 -8.64 3.49 -11.23
CA PHE A 174 -9.46 2.33 -10.93
C PHE A 174 -10.73 2.75 -10.19
N ILE A 175 -11.79 1.98 -10.40
CA ILE A 175 -12.96 1.98 -9.53
C ILE A 175 -12.61 1.13 -8.31
N GLY A 176 -12.77 1.69 -7.12
CA GLY A 176 -12.48 1.01 -5.87
C GLY A 176 -13.18 1.63 -4.66
N TYR A 177 -13.11 0.94 -3.53
CA TYR A 177 -13.66 1.39 -2.25
C TYR A 177 -12.92 0.70 -1.10
N GLU A 178 -13.03 1.24 0.13
CA GLU A 178 -12.52 0.56 1.31
C GLU A 178 -13.62 -0.26 2.01
N TYR A 179 -13.38 -1.55 2.19
CA TYR A 179 -14.13 -2.41 3.09
C TYR A 179 -13.60 -2.23 4.53
N THR A 180 -14.36 -1.53 5.35
CA THR A 180 -13.99 -1.12 6.71
C THR A 180 -14.41 -2.15 7.76
N SER A 181 -13.56 -3.09 8.14
CA SER A 181 -13.88 -4.08 9.20
C SER A 181 -12.95 -4.01 10.40
N GLY A 182 -13.46 -4.37 11.58
CA GLY A 182 -12.65 -4.46 12.80
C GLY A 182 -13.49 -4.35 14.06
N LEU A 183 -13.67 -5.46 14.77
CA LEU A 183 -14.31 -5.45 16.08
C LEU A 183 -13.34 -4.84 17.10
N GLU A 184 -13.85 -3.94 17.96
CA GLU A 184 -13.04 -3.29 19.02
C GLU A 184 -11.78 -2.60 18.48
N ASN A 185 -11.89 -1.92 17.33
CA ASN A 185 -10.80 -1.20 16.66
C ASN A 185 -9.61 -2.08 16.22
N ARG A 186 -9.78 -3.39 16.20
CA ARG A 186 -8.78 -4.33 15.67
C ARG A 186 -8.89 -4.34 14.15
N ASN A 187 -8.06 -3.53 13.51
CA ASN A 187 -8.14 -3.20 12.09
C ASN A 187 -8.13 -4.46 11.18
N LEU A 188 -9.16 -4.59 10.37
CA LEU A 188 -9.33 -5.58 9.29
C LEU A 188 -9.88 -4.89 8.04
N HIS A 189 -9.37 -3.71 7.71
CA HIS A 189 -9.77 -2.98 6.52
C HIS A 189 -9.10 -3.55 5.25
N ARG A 190 -9.74 -3.39 4.08
CA ARG A 190 -9.17 -3.73 2.77
C ARG A 190 -9.61 -2.73 1.71
N ASN A 191 -8.71 -2.35 0.81
CA ASN A 191 -9.09 -1.66 -0.42
C ASN A 191 -9.48 -2.68 -1.48
N VAL A 192 -10.72 -2.61 -1.97
CA VAL A 192 -11.23 -3.45 -3.05
C VAL A 192 -11.11 -2.68 -4.36
N ILE A 193 -10.42 -3.27 -5.34
CA ILE A 193 -10.12 -2.65 -6.64
C ILE A 193 -10.68 -3.54 -7.74
N PHE A 194 -11.47 -2.95 -8.64
CA PHE A 194 -12.03 -3.65 -9.79
C PHE A 194 -11.12 -3.53 -11.01
N SER A 195 -10.95 -4.63 -11.74
CA SER A 195 -10.12 -4.68 -12.95
C SER A 195 -10.64 -3.83 -14.11
N GLY A 196 -11.94 -3.55 -14.18
CA GLY A 196 -12.57 -2.85 -15.28
C GLY A 196 -13.80 -2.05 -14.84
N SER A 197 -14.53 -1.48 -15.82
CA SER A 197 -15.66 -0.58 -15.57
C SER A 197 -16.95 -1.29 -15.15
N LYS A 198 -17.02 -2.63 -15.29
CA LYS A 198 -18.18 -3.42 -14.84
C LYS A 198 -18.04 -3.71 -13.35
N VAL A 199 -18.88 -3.08 -12.54
CA VAL A 199 -18.85 -3.14 -11.08
C VAL A 199 -20.25 -3.38 -10.50
N PRO A 200 -20.36 -3.88 -9.25
CA PRO A 200 -21.65 -4.06 -8.59
C PRO A 200 -22.38 -2.73 -8.38
N SER A 201 -23.71 -2.81 -8.25
CA SER A 201 -24.56 -1.61 -8.11
C SER A 201 -24.42 -0.88 -6.77
N VAL A 202 -23.92 -1.58 -5.75
CA VAL A 202 -23.49 -1.08 -4.43
C VAL A 202 -22.32 -1.94 -3.94
N PRO A 203 -21.36 -1.37 -3.19
CA PRO A 203 -20.23 -2.13 -2.65
C PRO A 203 -20.64 -3.02 -1.47
N PHE A 204 -20.00 -4.20 -1.36
CA PHE A 204 -20.07 -5.00 -0.13
C PHE A 204 -19.41 -4.25 1.01
N ASN A 205 -20.04 -4.17 2.17
CA ASN A 205 -19.52 -3.37 3.27
C ASN A 205 -19.81 -3.97 4.64
N ARG A 206 -19.26 -3.36 5.68
CA ARG A 206 -19.34 -3.83 7.06
C ARG A 206 -20.76 -4.04 7.59
N ILE A 207 -21.75 -3.28 7.08
CA ILE A 207 -23.16 -3.44 7.48
C ILE A 207 -23.69 -4.81 7.03
N MET A 208 -23.19 -5.32 5.91
CA MET A 208 -23.54 -6.64 5.38
C MET A 208 -22.82 -7.76 6.15
N SER A 209 -21.51 -7.63 6.33
CA SER A 209 -20.72 -8.51 7.21
C SER A 209 -19.41 -7.85 7.62
N SER A 210 -18.98 -8.08 8.87
CA SER A 210 -17.64 -7.72 9.35
C SER A 210 -16.60 -8.82 9.12
N ASN A 211 -16.97 -9.97 8.56
CA ASN A 211 -16.03 -11.05 8.28
C ASN A 211 -15.39 -10.88 6.90
N PRO A 212 -14.06 -10.70 6.78
CA PRO A 212 -13.38 -10.66 5.49
C PRO A 212 -13.58 -11.90 4.62
N GLU A 213 -13.85 -13.06 5.22
CA GLU A 213 -14.13 -14.28 4.46
C GLU A 213 -15.44 -14.17 3.67
N ASP A 214 -16.44 -13.47 4.20
CA ASP A 214 -17.72 -13.24 3.49
C ASP A 214 -17.51 -12.25 2.33
N LEU A 215 -16.60 -11.29 2.48
CA LEU A 215 -16.18 -10.42 1.37
C LEU A 215 -15.55 -11.27 0.25
N TRP A 216 -14.68 -12.22 0.57
CA TRP A 216 -14.06 -13.09 -0.44
C TRP A 216 -15.08 -13.99 -1.14
N VAL A 217 -16.06 -14.53 -0.42
CA VAL A 217 -17.17 -15.29 -1.01
C VAL A 217 -17.94 -14.42 -2.00
N TRP A 218 -18.24 -13.17 -1.63
CA TRP A 218 -18.90 -12.23 -2.53
C TRP A 218 -18.04 -11.87 -3.76
N MET A 219 -16.73 -11.68 -3.59
CA MET A 219 -15.81 -11.44 -4.71
C MET A 219 -15.72 -12.64 -5.66
N ASP A 220 -15.78 -13.87 -5.14
CA ASP A 220 -15.82 -15.08 -5.95
C ASP A 220 -17.14 -15.19 -6.73
N ASP A 221 -18.28 -14.88 -6.12
CA ASP A 221 -19.58 -14.82 -6.80
C ASP A 221 -19.60 -13.77 -7.93
N LEU A 222 -19.03 -12.58 -7.67
CA LEU A 222 -18.85 -11.55 -8.71
C LEU A 222 -18.06 -12.07 -9.91
N ARG A 223 -16.99 -12.81 -9.66
CA ARG A 223 -16.14 -13.38 -10.71
C ARG A 223 -16.87 -14.46 -11.49
N ASP A 224 -17.44 -15.44 -10.80
CA ASP A 224 -17.98 -16.66 -11.39
C ASP A 224 -19.34 -16.44 -12.07
N ASN A 225 -20.20 -15.60 -11.48
CA ASN A 225 -21.58 -15.44 -11.91
C ASN A 225 -21.85 -14.11 -12.62
N HIS A 226 -20.97 -13.11 -12.44
CA HIS A 226 -21.18 -11.78 -12.99
C HIS A 226 -20.05 -11.31 -13.92
N GLY A 227 -18.95 -12.05 -14.04
CA GLY A 227 -17.79 -11.66 -14.84
C GLY A 227 -17.19 -10.32 -14.39
N ILE A 228 -17.23 -10.06 -13.08
CA ILE A 228 -16.66 -8.88 -12.43
C ILE A 228 -15.41 -9.33 -11.67
N GLU A 229 -14.25 -8.95 -12.19
CA GLU A 229 -12.97 -9.32 -11.61
C GLU A 229 -12.45 -8.21 -10.68
N SER A 230 -12.08 -8.59 -9.46
CA SER A 230 -11.62 -7.69 -8.39
C SER A 230 -10.58 -8.35 -7.48
N LEU A 231 -9.76 -7.52 -6.85
CA LEU A 231 -8.81 -7.89 -5.80
C LEU A 231 -9.00 -6.99 -4.57
N ALA A 232 -8.52 -7.45 -3.42
CA ALA A 232 -8.53 -6.74 -2.16
C ALA A 232 -7.09 -6.57 -1.65
N ILE A 233 -6.81 -5.44 -1.01
CA ILE A 233 -5.50 -5.12 -0.43
C ILE A 233 -5.71 -4.84 1.07
N PRO A 234 -5.45 -5.80 1.97
CA PRO A 234 -5.40 -5.51 3.40
C PRO A 234 -4.33 -4.46 3.72
N HIS A 235 -4.65 -3.58 4.66
CA HIS A 235 -3.77 -2.47 5.05
C HIS A 235 -3.81 -2.20 6.55
N ASN A 236 -2.84 -1.40 7.06
CA ASN A 236 -2.60 -1.15 8.50
C ASN A 236 -2.65 -2.41 9.35
N SER A 237 -1.93 -3.45 8.93
CA SER A 237 -1.88 -4.68 9.70
C SER A 237 -1.23 -4.47 11.07
N ASN A 238 -0.30 -3.52 11.20
CA ASN A 238 0.31 -3.09 12.45
C ASN A 238 -0.73 -2.70 13.54
N GLY A 239 -1.84 -2.07 13.14
CA GLY A 239 -2.94 -1.69 14.04
C GLY A 239 -4.03 -2.76 14.19
N SER A 240 -3.79 -4.01 13.76
CA SER A 240 -4.79 -5.08 13.75
C SER A 240 -4.93 -5.85 15.06
N ASP A 241 -4.05 -5.62 16.05
CA ASP A 241 -4.00 -6.39 17.30
C ASP A 241 -3.87 -7.91 17.07
N GLY A 242 -3.04 -8.29 16.10
CA GLY A 242 -2.75 -9.67 15.74
C GLY A 242 -3.79 -10.34 14.85
N ARG A 243 -4.79 -9.59 14.37
CA ARG A 243 -5.94 -10.14 13.63
C ARG A 243 -5.70 -10.27 12.13
N MET A 244 -4.81 -9.47 11.54
CA MET A 244 -4.65 -9.47 10.07
C MET A 244 -4.06 -10.78 9.55
N PHE A 245 -3.11 -11.35 10.29
CA PHE A 245 -2.34 -12.52 9.89
C PHE A 245 -2.44 -13.68 10.91
N GLN A 246 -3.66 -13.98 11.37
CA GLN A 246 -3.93 -15.06 12.32
C GLN A 246 -3.56 -16.45 11.78
N THR A 247 -3.26 -17.39 12.66
CA THR A 247 -3.04 -18.80 12.27
C THR A 247 -4.32 -19.63 12.23
N THR A 248 -5.47 -18.96 12.37
CA THR A 248 -6.83 -19.52 12.34
C THR A 248 -7.70 -18.68 11.41
N THR A 249 -8.84 -19.23 10.98
CA THR A 249 -9.90 -18.47 10.33
C THR A 249 -10.49 -17.41 11.27
N TYR A 250 -11.32 -16.51 10.74
CA TYR A 250 -12.00 -15.45 11.47
C TYR A 250 -12.77 -15.97 12.70
N ASN A 251 -13.40 -17.15 12.57
CA ASN A 251 -14.15 -17.81 13.64
C ASN A 251 -13.29 -18.75 14.52
N GLY A 252 -11.96 -18.76 14.34
CA GLY A 252 -11.03 -19.55 15.15
C GLY A 252 -10.84 -21.01 14.69
N ALA A 253 -11.37 -21.40 13.53
CA ALA A 253 -11.12 -22.73 12.98
C ALA A 253 -9.69 -22.82 12.41
N PRO A 254 -9.10 -24.03 12.29
CA PRO A 254 -7.81 -24.20 11.60
C PRO A 254 -7.90 -23.74 10.14
N ILE A 255 -6.85 -23.07 9.66
CA ILE A 255 -6.72 -22.73 8.24
C ILE A 255 -6.47 -24.00 7.43
N ASP A 256 -7.16 -24.15 6.29
CA ASP A 256 -6.99 -25.25 5.34
C ASP A 256 -6.56 -24.75 3.94
N ARG A 257 -6.41 -25.71 3.00
CA ARG A 257 -6.03 -25.43 1.61
C ARG A 257 -7.05 -24.55 0.88
N ILE A 258 -8.35 -24.71 1.20
CA ILE A 258 -9.43 -23.97 0.54
C ILE A 258 -9.35 -22.51 0.98
N TYR A 259 -9.23 -22.26 2.28
CA TYR A 259 -9.00 -20.93 2.83
C TYR A 259 -7.78 -20.27 2.19
N ALA A 260 -6.64 -20.96 2.15
CA ALA A 260 -5.41 -20.39 1.60
C ALA A 260 -5.54 -20.03 0.11
N ALA A 261 -6.18 -20.89 -0.68
CA ALA A 261 -6.46 -20.61 -2.08
C ALA A 261 -7.44 -19.45 -2.26
N THR A 262 -8.51 -19.38 -1.46
CA THR A 262 -9.50 -18.31 -1.50
C THR A 262 -8.89 -16.96 -1.11
N ARG A 263 -8.09 -16.92 -0.04
CA ARG A 263 -7.39 -15.71 0.35
C ARG A 263 -6.42 -15.27 -0.73
N MET A 264 -5.58 -16.16 -1.27
CA MET A 264 -4.61 -15.75 -2.30
C MET A 264 -5.24 -15.38 -3.64
N ARG A 265 -6.42 -15.91 -3.94
CA ARG A 265 -7.22 -15.46 -5.09
C ARG A 265 -7.83 -14.08 -4.88
N ASN A 266 -8.15 -13.66 -3.66
CA ASN A 266 -8.81 -12.38 -3.42
C ASN A 266 -7.88 -11.29 -2.88
N GLU A 267 -6.84 -11.64 -2.12
CA GLU A 267 -5.86 -10.74 -1.50
C GLU A 267 -4.42 -11.03 -1.97
N PRO A 268 -4.09 -10.81 -3.26
CA PRO A 268 -2.75 -11.10 -3.78
C PRO A 268 -1.67 -10.13 -3.27
N LEU A 269 -2.06 -8.99 -2.69
CA LEU A 269 -1.17 -7.92 -2.23
C LEU A 269 -1.49 -7.51 -0.78
N VAL A 270 -0.53 -6.87 -0.12
CA VAL A 270 -0.72 -6.19 1.17
C VAL A 270 -0.08 -4.80 1.13
N GLU A 271 -0.71 -3.84 1.81
CA GLU A 271 -0.07 -2.55 2.10
C GLU A 271 0.92 -2.72 3.26
N ILE A 272 2.21 -2.60 2.96
CA ILE A 272 3.27 -2.80 3.97
C ILE A 272 3.67 -1.51 4.69
N THR A 273 3.41 -0.35 4.09
CA THR A 273 3.78 0.94 4.67
C THR A 273 2.75 2.01 4.34
N GLN A 274 2.51 2.87 5.31
CA GLN A 274 1.49 3.92 5.25
C GLN A 274 1.77 5.02 6.27
N VAL A 275 1.06 6.14 6.15
CA VAL A 275 1.01 7.23 7.14
C VAL A 275 0.81 6.73 8.57
N LYS A 276 -0.09 5.77 8.82
CA LYS A 276 -0.29 5.15 10.16
C LYS A 276 0.73 4.05 10.47
N GLY A 277 1.98 4.27 10.10
CA GLY A 277 3.14 3.46 10.44
C GLY A 277 3.44 2.31 9.49
N ASP A 278 4.63 1.75 9.67
CA ASP A 278 5.16 0.66 8.85
C ASP A 278 4.77 -0.71 9.43
N SER A 279 4.39 -1.63 8.54
CA SER A 279 3.92 -2.98 8.85
C SER A 279 4.88 -4.07 8.40
N GLU A 280 6.11 -3.73 8.01
CA GLU A 280 7.11 -4.69 7.53
C GLU A 280 7.53 -5.67 8.63
N THR A 281 8.10 -5.15 9.72
CA THR A 281 8.43 -5.92 10.93
C THR A 281 8.39 -5.05 12.20
N HIS A 282 8.69 -5.65 13.35
CA HIS A 282 8.74 -5.00 14.66
C HIS A 282 9.96 -5.48 15.47
N PRO A 283 10.56 -4.66 16.36
CA PRO A 283 11.75 -5.07 17.12
C PRO A 283 11.52 -6.28 18.04
N LEU A 284 10.28 -6.48 18.49
CA LEU A 284 9.90 -7.68 19.27
C LEU A 284 9.88 -8.98 18.44
N LEU A 285 9.72 -8.87 17.12
CA LEU A 285 9.64 -10.01 16.20
C LEU A 285 10.99 -10.26 15.50
N SER A 286 11.71 -9.17 15.20
CA SER A 286 12.98 -9.16 14.48
C SER A 286 14.10 -8.48 15.30
N PRO A 287 14.48 -8.99 16.49
CA PRO A 287 15.41 -8.31 17.39
C PRO A 287 16.85 -8.21 16.86
N SER A 288 17.18 -8.93 15.78
CA SER A 288 18.48 -8.89 15.10
C SER A 288 18.52 -7.95 13.89
N ASP A 289 17.41 -7.28 13.57
CA ASP A 289 17.33 -6.30 12.50
C ASP A 289 17.34 -4.88 13.10
N GLU A 290 18.42 -4.16 12.83
CA GLU A 290 18.69 -2.82 13.37
C GLU A 290 17.75 -1.74 12.81
N TRP A 291 16.95 -2.06 11.79
CA TRP A 291 15.97 -1.15 11.16
C TRP A 291 14.51 -1.59 11.39
N ALA A 292 14.29 -2.53 12.31
CA ALA A 292 12.96 -3.06 12.64
C ALA A 292 12.04 -2.06 13.37
N ASP A 293 12.54 -0.90 13.80
CA ASP A 293 11.84 0.13 14.56
C ASP A 293 11.37 1.33 13.71
N PHE A 294 11.37 1.19 12.39
CA PHE A 294 10.99 2.26 11.47
C PHE A 294 9.50 2.62 11.56
N GLU A 295 9.21 3.91 11.80
CA GLU A 295 7.86 4.51 11.83
C GLU A 295 6.79 3.62 12.51
N ILE A 296 7.10 3.08 13.71
CA ILE A 296 6.17 2.23 14.45
C ILE A 296 5.02 3.07 15.04
N MET A 297 3.78 2.77 14.60
CA MET A 297 2.57 3.17 15.31
C MET A 297 2.20 2.07 16.33
N PRO A 298 2.27 2.33 17.65
CA PRO A 298 2.15 1.27 18.66
C PRO A 298 0.70 0.96 19.07
N PHE A 299 -0.29 1.62 18.47
CA PHE A 299 -1.69 1.58 18.88
C PHE A 299 -2.57 0.84 17.87
N ARG A 300 -3.77 0.46 18.31
CA ARG A 300 -4.84 0.06 17.38
C ARG A 300 -5.33 1.27 16.59
N VAL A 301 -5.88 1.04 15.41
CA VAL A 301 -6.37 2.14 14.56
C VAL A 301 -7.56 2.81 15.25
N GLY A 302 -7.46 4.12 15.51
CA GLY A 302 -8.56 4.92 16.05
C GLY A 302 -8.69 4.93 17.57
N ASP A 303 -7.79 4.30 18.32
CA ASP A 303 -7.70 4.41 19.78
C ASP A 303 -6.25 4.45 20.29
N TRP A 304 -6.07 4.49 21.61
CA TRP A 304 -4.76 4.57 22.28
C TRP A 304 -4.41 3.26 23.01
N ILE A 305 -5.10 2.18 22.67
CA ILE A 305 -4.83 0.84 23.20
C ILE A 305 -3.65 0.28 22.41
N PRO A 306 -2.61 -0.27 23.08
CA PRO A 306 -1.52 -0.93 22.38
C PRO A 306 -2.02 -2.04 21.45
N SER A 307 -1.44 -2.11 20.25
CA SER A 307 -1.66 -3.19 19.30
C SER A 307 -0.64 -4.31 19.53
N GLN A 308 -1.09 -5.56 19.54
CA GLN A 308 -0.18 -6.71 19.59
C GLN A 308 0.64 -6.83 18.30
N ALA A 309 1.95 -7.02 18.44
CA ALA A 309 2.84 -7.19 17.30
C ALA A 309 2.65 -8.55 16.61
N SER A 310 2.57 -9.65 17.35
CA SER A 310 2.41 -10.97 16.73
C SER A 310 1.05 -11.08 16.01
N GLY A 311 1.07 -11.51 14.75
CA GLY A 311 -0.08 -11.56 13.84
C GLY A 311 -0.39 -10.24 13.12
N SER A 312 0.42 -9.19 13.32
CA SER A 312 0.21 -7.85 12.76
C SER A 312 1.24 -7.42 11.71
N TYR A 313 2.37 -8.12 11.59
CA TYR A 313 3.48 -7.71 10.72
C TYR A 313 3.71 -8.68 9.56
N VAL A 314 4.08 -8.13 8.41
CA VAL A 314 4.17 -8.84 7.13
C VAL A 314 5.26 -9.90 7.14
N ARG A 315 6.46 -9.59 7.67
CA ARG A 315 7.57 -10.55 7.71
C ARG A 315 7.21 -11.81 8.52
N GLU A 316 6.56 -11.63 9.67
CA GLU A 316 6.09 -12.75 10.49
C GLU A 316 4.98 -13.54 9.77
N ALA A 317 4.08 -12.86 9.05
CA ALA A 317 3.05 -13.51 8.23
C ALA A 317 3.67 -14.43 7.16
N TYR A 318 4.75 -14.00 6.50
CA TYR A 318 5.50 -14.84 5.56
C TYR A 318 6.08 -16.10 6.21
N LEU A 319 6.68 -15.96 7.40
CA LEU A 319 7.23 -17.09 8.16
C LEU A 319 6.12 -18.09 8.57
N HIS A 320 5.01 -17.59 9.14
CA HIS A 320 3.86 -18.42 9.48
C HIS A 320 3.24 -19.09 8.24
N GLY A 321 3.16 -18.36 7.14
CA GLY A 321 2.68 -18.87 5.86
C GLY A 321 3.48 -20.05 5.33
N MET A 322 4.81 -20.01 5.46
CA MET A 322 5.67 -21.15 5.12
C MET A 322 5.44 -22.35 6.05
N GLN A 323 5.29 -22.13 7.37
CA GLN A 323 4.99 -23.22 8.30
C GLN A 323 3.68 -23.92 7.94
N MET A 324 2.66 -23.14 7.60
CA MET A 324 1.39 -23.70 7.12
C MET A 324 1.58 -24.46 5.80
N ALA A 325 2.33 -23.92 4.85
CA ALA A 325 2.61 -24.58 3.58
C ALA A 325 3.31 -25.93 3.74
N ARG A 326 4.17 -26.08 4.76
CA ARG A 326 4.79 -27.37 5.08
C ARG A 326 3.79 -28.44 5.51
N VAL A 327 2.72 -28.05 6.21
CA VAL A 327 1.70 -28.98 6.73
C VAL A 327 0.61 -29.24 5.71
N MET A 328 0.07 -28.17 5.11
CA MET A 328 -1.09 -28.23 4.22
C MET A 328 -0.77 -27.96 2.76
N GLY A 329 0.49 -27.73 2.35
CA GLY A 329 0.85 -27.52 0.94
C GLY A 329 0.31 -26.23 0.32
N SER A 330 -0.08 -25.25 1.13
CA SER A 330 -0.61 -23.94 0.68
C SER A 330 -0.21 -22.84 1.65
N ASN A 331 0.07 -21.64 1.14
CA ASN A 331 0.48 -20.48 1.94
C ASN A 331 -0.58 -19.36 1.79
N PRO A 332 -1.35 -19.02 2.84
CA PRO A 332 -2.34 -17.94 2.79
C PRO A 332 -1.73 -16.53 2.82
N TYR A 333 -0.42 -16.43 3.08
CA TYR A 333 0.33 -15.18 3.28
C TYR A 333 1.35 -14.94 2.17
N LYS A 334 1.18 -15.56 1.00
CA LYS A 334 2.11 -15.43 -0.13
C LYS A 334 1.83 -14.20 -1.01
N PHE A 335 1.42 -13.10 -0.39
CA PHE A 335 1.06 -11.86 -1.07
C PHE A 335 2.30 -11.03 -1.47
N GLY A 336 2.13 -10.14 -2.45
CA GLY A 336 3.09 -9.11 -2.82
C GLY A 336 2.91 -7.84 -1.98
N LEU A 337 3.76 -6.84 -2.21
CA LEU A 337 3.81 -5.62 -1.42
C LEU A 337 3.37 -4.40 -2.23
N ILE A 338 2.72 -3.46 -1.55
CA ILE A 338 2.37 -2.13 -2.05
C ILE A 338 2.43 -1.11 -0.90
N GLY A 339 2.55 0.17 -1.22
CA GLY A 339 2.44 1.28 -0.25
C GLY A 339 1.26 2.18 -0.62
N ALA A 340 0.69 2.87 0.36
CA ALA A 340 -0.43 3.81 0.15
C ALA A 340 -0.55 4.75 1.36
N THR A 341 -1.40 5.79 1.30
CA THR A 341 -1.44 6.79 2.39
C THR A 341 -2.61 6.65 3.36
N ASP A 342 -3.74 6.10 2.93
CA ASP A 342 -5.01 6.21 3.66
C ASP A 342 -5.32 7.68 4.02
N SER A 343 -5.08 8.60 3.09
CA SER A 343 -5.24 10.01 3.42
C SER A 343 -6.70 10.44 3.40
N HIS A 344 -7.11 11.26 4.39
CA HIS A 344 -8.48 11.72 4.60
C HIS A 344 -8.70 13.15 4.12
N VAL A 345 -7.85 13.66 3.23
CA VAL A 345 -8.01 14.99 2.63
C VAL A 345 -8.08 14.98 1.09
N GLY A 346 -8.25 13.82 0.46
CA GLY A 346 -8.28 13.69 -1.00
C GLY A 346 -6.91 13.79 -1.69
N ALA A 347 -5.81 13.84 -0.94
CA ALA A 347 -4.44 13.96 -1.44
C ALA A 347 -3.50 13.12 -0.57
N GLY A 348 -2.37 12.62 -1.08
CA GLY A 348 -1.33 11.95 -0.30
C GLY A 348 -0.15 12.88 0.05
N ALA A 349 0.39 12.80 1.26
CA ALA A 349 1.57 13.57 1.69
C ALA A 349 2.81 12.65 1.76
N PHE A 350 3.61 12.63 0.70
CA PHE A 350 4.73 11.69 0.53
C PHE A 350 6.11 12.27 0.89
N ASP A 351 6.20 13.58 1.08
CA ASP A 351 7.46 14.30 1.24
C ASP A 351 7.62 14.76 2.70
N GLU A 352 8.72 14.38 3.35
CA GLU A 352 9.02 14.79 4.73
C GLU A 352 9.15 16.32 4.89
N ASP A 353 9.67 17.01 3.87
CA ASP A 353 9.74 18.48 3.86
C ASP A 353 8.39 19.13 3.51
N ASN A 354 7.41 18.42 2.96
CA ASN A 354 6.08 18.97 2.65
C ASN A 354 4.96 18.16 3.30
N TYR A 355 5.18 17.74 4.54
CA TYR A 355 4.23 16.95 5.29
C TYR A 355 3.18 17.81 6.00
N TRP A 356 1.92 17.49 5.74
CA TRP A 356 0.77 18.13 6.39
C TRP A 356 -0.17 17.11 7.06
N SER A 357 0.30 15.86 7.22
CA SER A 357 -0.43 14.75 7.84
C SER A 357 -1.59 14.22 7.02
N LYS A 358 -2.67 13.67 7.62
CA LYS A 358 -3.69 12.93 6.84
C LYS A 358 -5.15 13.25 7.13
N VAL A 359 -5.53 13.74 8.31
CA VAL A 359 -6.96 13.85 8.66
C VAL A 359 -7.57 15.21 8.37
N GLY A 360 -6.82 16.31 8.32
CA GLY A 360 -7.33 17.62 7.90
C GLY A 360 -7.26 18.67 8.99
N VAL A 361 -8.39 19.20 9.48
CA VAL A 361 -8.36 20.40 10.34
C VAL A 361 -7.72 20.18 11.72
N VAL A 362 -7.64 18.93 12.18
CA VAL A 362 -7.17 18.58 13.54
C VAL A 362 -5.67 18.25 13.61
N ASP A 363 -5.00 18.10 12.47
CA ASP A 363 -3.57 17.82 12.32
C ASP A 363 -2.89 18.79 11.31
N ALA A 364 -3.60 19.80 10.82
CA ALA A 364 -3.12 20.75 9.81
C ALA A 364 -1.86 21.54 10.20
N SER A 365 -1.57 21.72 11.49
CA SER A 365 -0.46 22.56 11.96
C SER A 365 0.53 21.80 12.83
N PRO A 366 1.80 22.23 12.90
CA PRO A 366 2.82 21.59 13.72
C PRO A 366 2.42 21.43 15.20
N ARG A 367 1.74 22.45 15.77
CA ARG A 367 1.22 22.40 17.15
C ARG A 367 0.12 21.36 17.31
N LEU A 368 -0.74 21.22 16.31
CA LEU A 368 -1.82 20.25 16.31
C LEU A 368 -1.28 18.82 16.18
N ARG A 369 -0.30 18.59 15.31
CA ARG A 369 0.45 17.31 15.20
C ARG A 369 1.29 16.99 16.42
N GLY A 370 1.62 18.00 17.22
CA GLY A 370 2.46 17.86 18.40
C GLY A 370 3.95 17.78 18.09
N SER A 371 4.40 18.22 16.91
CA SER A 371 5.84 18.32 16.59
C SER A 371 6.52 19.52 17.24
N VAL A 372 5.77 20.59 17.54
CA VAL A 372 6.30 21.81 18.19
C VAL A 372 5.56 22.15 19.48
N PRO A 373 6.20 22.87 20.42
CA PRO A 373 5.58 23.22 21.70
C PRO A 373 4.29 24.06 21.57
N LEU A 374 3.37 23.83 22.49
CA LEU A 374 2.19 24.65 22.72
C LEU A 374 2.60 26.03 23.24
N LYS A 375 1.79 27.06 22.95
CA LYS A 375 2.02 28.42 23.46
C LYS A 375 1.97 28.51 24.98
N LYS A 376 1.23 27.60 25.62
CA LYS A 376 1.12 27.44 27.06
C LYS A 376 1.19 25.94 27.38
N PRO A 377 1.91 25.54 28.43
CA PRO A 377 1.88 24.15 28.89
C PRO A 377 0.45 23.68 29.18
N ARG A 378 0.21 22.38 29.00
CA ARG A 378 -1.01 21.71 29.45
C ARG A 378 -1.08 21.73 30.99
N ALA A 379 -2.25 21.41 31.54
CA ALA A 379 -2.48 21.42 32.99
C ALA A 379 -1.55 20.45 33.76
N ASP A 380 -1.08 19.39 33.11
CA ASP A 380 -0.10 18.42 33.63
C ASP A 380 1.36 18.84 33.42
N GLY A 381 1.61 20.06 32.92
CA GLY A 381 2.94 20.58 32.60
C GLY A 381 3.47 20.16 31.22
N GLY A 382 2.76 19.31 30.48
CA GLY A 382 3.18 18.86 29.16
C GLY A 382 3.27 19.99 28.14
N LEU A 383 4.35 20.02 27.37
CA LEU A 383 4.62 21.09 26.40
C LEU A 383 3.99 20.84 25.02
N TYR A 384 3.64 19.60 24.70
CA TYR A 384 3.12 19.21 23.38
C TYR A 384 1.65 18.80 23.46
N ASN A 385 0.96 18.86 22.32
CA ASN A 385 -0.41 18.37 22.20
C ASN A 385 -0.48 16.86 22.48
N THR A 386 -1.55 16.40 23.13
CA THR A 386 -1.74 14.97 23.45
C THR A 386 -2.55 14.31 22.33
N ASN A 387 -1.85 13.63 21.44
CA ASN A 387 -2.42 12.84 20.36
C ASN A 387 -1.45 11.71 19.97
N ASN A 388 -1.72 11.04 18.86
CA ASN A 388 -0.87 10.02 18.25
C ASN A 388 -0.39 10.41 16.85
N PHE A 389 -0.62 11.64 16.39
CA PHE A 389 -0.22 12.10 15.05
C PHE A 389 1.30 12.19 14.92
N GLN A 390 2.03 12.33 16.03
CA GLN A 390 3.48 12.28 16.04
C GLN A 390 4.05 10.92 15.62
N THR A 391 3.27 9.83 15.72
CA THR A 391 3.70 8.48 15.29
C THR A 391 3.35 8.20 13.83
N TRP A 392 2.87 9.20 13.09
CA TRP A 392 2.58 9.07 11.67
C TRP A 392 3.75 9.59 10.83
N GLY A 393 3.95 9.03 9.64
CA GLY A 393 5.04 9.37 8.71
C GLY A 393 4.52 9.91 7.37
N ALA A 394 5.41 10.50 6.54
CA ALA A 394 5.09 10.90 5.17
C ALA A 394 5.17 9.70 4.22
N SER A 395 4.43 8.63 4.52
CA SER A 395 4.69 7.32 3.93
C SER A 395 3.60 6.79 3.00
N GLY A 396 4.09 6.09 1.98
CA GLY A 396 3.38 5.09 1.21
C GLY A 396 3.13 5.49 -0.23
N ILE A 397 3.92 4.95 -1.15
CA ILE A 397 3.62 4.98 -2.60
C ILE A 397 3.65 3.57 -3.15
N ALA A 398 2.65 3.25 -3.97
CA ALA A 398 2.57 2.02 -4.74
C ALA A 398 3.51 2.07 -5.94
N ALA A 399 4.26 1.01 -6.18
CA ALA A 399 5.06 0.89 -7.38
C ALA A 399 4.77 -0.42 -8.11
N VAL A 400 4.56 -0.34 -9.41
CA VAL A 400 4.07 -1.45 -10.25
C VAL A 400 4.92 -1.55 -11.51
N TRP A 401 5.41 -2.75 -11.83
CA TRP A 401 6.03 -3.04 -13.12
C TRP A 401 4.98 -3.61 -14.08
N ALA A 402 4.40 -2.75 -14.89
CA ALA A 402 3.35 -3.09 -15.86
C ALA A 402 3.90 -3.10 -17.28
N GLU A 403 3.26 -3.79 -18.19
CA GLU A 403 3.58 -3.70 -19.62
C GLU A 403 3.36 -2.26 -20.12
N GLU A 404 2.26 -1.63 -19.73
CA GLU A 404 1.93 -0.24 -20.10
C GLU A 404 1.05 0.43 -19.03
N ASN A 405 0.88 1.76 -19.10
CA ASN A 405 -0.02 2.50 -18.21
C ASN A 405 -1.48 2.32 -18.64
N THR A 406 -2.04 1.12 -18.47
CA THR A 406 -3.46 0.83 -18.69
C THR A 406 -4.04 0.07 -17.50
N ARG A 407 -5.36 0.17 -17.30
CA ARG A 407 -6.06 -0.51 -16.21
C ARG A 407 -5.80 -2.02 -16.22
N ASP A 408 -5.91 -2.65 -17.39
CA ASP A 408 -5.69 -4.09 -17.56
C ASP A 408 -4.24 -4.48 -17.24
N SER A 409 -3.26 -3.72 -17.73
CA SER A 409 -1.84 -4.03 -17.54
C SER A 409 -1.39 -3.83 -16.08
N ILE A 410 -1.81 -2.72 -15.44
CA ILE A 410 -1.53 -2.44 -14.03
C ILE A 410 -2.22 -3.49 -13.14
N TYR A 411 -3.49 -3.84 -13.41
CA TYR A 411 -4.19 -4.87 -12.66
C TYR A 411 -3.51 -6.24 -12.79
N ALA A 412 -3.10 -6.61 -14.00
CA ALA A 412 -2.35 -7.84 -14.24
C ALA A 412 -1.00 -7.86 -13.49
N ALA A 413 -0.34 -6.70 -13.38
CA ALA A 413 0.89 -6.52 -12.62
C ALA A 413 0.68 -6.69 -11.10
N MET A 414 -0.39 -6.10 -10.57
CA MET A 414 -0.84 -6.32 -9.19
C MET A 414 -1.15 -7.80 -8.93
N ARG A 415 -1.86 -8.46 -9.85
CA ARG A 415 -2.19 -9.89 -9.76
C ARG A 415 -0.98 -10.81 -9.76
N ARG A 416 0.01 -10.55 -10.60
CA ARG A 416 1.28 -11.31 -10.63
C ARG A 416 2.27 -10.89 -9.54
N LYS A 417 1.93 -9.86 -8.74
CA LYS A 417 2.70 -9.36 -7.59
C LYS A 417 4.06 -8.78 -8.00
N GLU A 418 4.18 -8.29 -9.22
CA GLU A 418 5.38 -7.57 -9.64
C GLU A 418 5.26 -6.10 -9.23
N THR A 419 5.11 -5.93 -7.92
CA THR A 419 4.86 -4.67 -7.25
C THR A 419 5.82 -4.51 -6.09
N TYR A 420 5.98 -3.28 -5.63
CA TYR A 420 6.73 -2.98 -4.44
C TYR A 420 6.19 -1.71 -3.78
N ALA A 421 6.64 -1.45 -2.56
CA ALA A 421 6.27 -0.28 -1.80
C ALA A 421 7.48 0.65 -1.63
N THR A 422 7.22 1.95 -1.55
CA THR A 422 8.21 2.93 -1.07
C THR A 422 7.59 3.75 0.05
N THR A 423 8.42 4.22 0.98
CA THR A 423 7.99 5.00 2.14
C THR A 423 7.88 6.50 1.85
N GLY A 424 7.91 6.91 0.58
CA GLY A 424 7.76 8.30 0.15
C GLY A 424 8.55 8.55 -1.15
N PRO A 425 9.88 8.43 -1.14
CA PRO A 425 10.71 8.60 -2.33
C PRO A 425 10.44 7.54 -3.40
N ARG A 426 10.44 7.96 -4.68
CA ARG A 426 10.25 7.09 -5.85
C ARG A 426 11.50 6.30 -6.23
N ILE A 427 12.03 5.55 -5.26
CA ILE A 427 13.17 4.66 -5.45
C ILE A 427 12.75 3.59 -6.46
N ALA A 428 13.44 3.53 -7.61
CA ALA A 428 13.17 2.48 -8.60
C ALA A 428 13.86 1.19 -8.18
N VAL A 429 13.11 0.10 -8.02
CA VAL A 429 13.66 -1.22 -7.61
C VAL A 429 13.28 -2.30 -8.61
N ARG A 430 14.27 -3.07 -9.05
CA ARG A 430 14.10 -4.36 -9.73
C ARG A 430 14.77 -5.47 -8.94
N PHE A 431 14.08 -6.59 -8.85
CA PHE A 431 14.57 -7.77 -8.16
C PHE A 431 14.20 -9.01 -8.96
N PHE A 432 15.22 -9.79 -9.31
CA PHE A 432 15.09 -11.04 -10.06
C PHE A 432 15.87 -12.15 -9.39
N ALA A 433 15.45 -13.38 -9.63
CA ALA A 433 16.20 -14.57 -9.27
C ALA A 433 16.33 -15.52 -10.45
N SER A 434 17.49 -16.17 -10.60
CA SER A 434 17.72 -17.22 -11.59
C SER A 434 18.59 -18.32 -11.00
N ARG A 435 18.64 -19.48 -11.67
CA ARG A 435 19.61 -20.53 -11.34
C ARG A 435 21.04 -20.09 -11.61
N LYS A 436 21.19 -19.29 -12.67
CA LYS A 436 22.44 -18.65 -13.08
C LYS A 436 22.13 -17.60 -14.14
N PHE A 437 22.58 -16.38 -13.93
CA PHE A 437 22.63 -15.35 -14.95
C PHE A 437 23.90 -15.46 -15.78
N ALA A 438 23.96 -14.74 -16.90
CA ALA A 438 25.21 -14.59 -17.63
C ALA A 438 26.27 -13.91 -16.74
N ASP A 439 27.52 -14.37 -16.78
CA ASP A 439 28.61 -13.83 -15.96
C ASP A 439 28.82 -12.31 -16.17
N ASN A 440 28.38 -11.77 -17.32
CA ASN A 440 28.45 -10.35 -17.66
C ASN A 440 27.11 -9.59 -17.50
N VAL A 441 26.09 -10.14 -16.83
CA VAL A 441 24.72 -9.59 -16.82
C VAL A 441 24.66 -8.11 -16.43
N LEU A 442 25.48 -7.65 -15.47
CA LEU A 442 25.47 -6.27 -14.98
C LEU A 442 25.95 -5.21 -15.98
N SER A 443 26.72 -5.62 -17.00
CA SER A 443 27.25 -4.74 -18.04
C SER A 443 26.49 -4.83 -19.36
N ARG A 444 25.43 -5.66 -19.42
CA ARG A 444 24.60 -5.84 -20.61
C ARG A 444 23.68 -4.64 -20.85
N PRO A 445 23.58 -4.12 -22.08
CA PRO A 445 22.57 -3.12 -22.44
C PRO A 445 21.13 -3.65 -22.32
N ASP A 446 20.94 -4.96 -22.54
CA ASP A 446 19.66 -5.68 -22.46
C ASP A 446 19.48 -6.41 -21.11
N MET A 447 20.13 -5.95 -20.04
CA MET A 447 20.14 -6.61 -18.72
C MET A 447 18.75 -7.03 -18.23
N VAL A 448 17.76 -6.13 -18.34
CA VAL A 448 16.39 -6.38 -17.85
C VAL A 448 15.68 -7.44 -18.70
N ALA A 449 15.69 -7.29 -20.02
CA ALA A 449 15.15 -8.28 -20.95
C ALA A 449 15.75 -9.66 -20.71
N HIS A 450 17.07 -9.72 -20.52
CA HIS A 450 17.76 -10.96 -20.19
C HIS A 450 17.34 -11.54 -18.83
N ALA A 451 17.12 -10.69 -17.82
CA ALA A 451 16.66 -11.13 -16.51
C ALA A 451 15.25 -11.73 -16.55
N TYR A 452 14.33 -11.15 -17.34
CA TYR A 452 13.02 -11.74 -17.60
C TYR A 452 13.10 -13.06 -18.38
N GLU A 453 14.03 -13.18 -19.33
CA GLU A 453 14.20 -14.40 -20.13
C GLU A 453 14.80 -15.56 -19.31
N LYS A 454 15.75 -15.26 -18.41
CA LYS A 454 16.54 -16.27 -17.69
C LYS A 454 16.10 -16.50 -16.25
N GLY A 455 15.24 -15.66 -15.70
CA GLY A 455 14.88 -15.69 -14.29
C GLY A 455 13.39 -15.44 -14.06
N VAL A 456 13.07 -15.20 -12.80
CA VAL A 456 11.75 -14.78 -12.34
C VAL A 456 11.87 -13.44 -11.62
N SER A 457 10.88 -12.56 -11.76
CA SER A 457 10.82 -11.28 -11.08
C SER A 457 10.26 -11.40 -9.66
N MET A 458 10.41 -10.34 -8.86
CA MET A 458 9.69 -10.15 -7.60
C MET A 458 8.21 -10.55 -7.70
N GLY A 459 7.68 -11.18 -6.65
CA GLY A 459 6.32 -11.73 -6.61
C GLY A 459 6.20 -13.18 -7.07
N SER A 460 7.25 -13.75 -7.67
CA SER A 460 7.22 -15.08 -8.30
C SER A 460 7.80 -16.20 -7.42
N ASP A 461 7.60 -17.43 -7.87
CA ASP A 461 8.29 -18.63 -7.38
C ASP A 461 9.47 -18.99 -8.29
N LEU A 462 10.62 -19.29 -7.69
CA LEU A 462 11.74 -19.94 -8.36
C LEU A 462 11.79 -21.41 -7.93
N LEU A 463 11.65 -22.32 -8.89
CA LEU A 463 11.68 -23.76 -8.62
C LEU A 463 13.07 -24.20 -8.13
N PRO A 464 13.17 -24.90 -6.97
CA PRO A 464 14.43 -25.20 -6.29
C PRO A 464 15.21 -26.38 -6.89
N ILE A 465 15.41 -26.41 -8.20
CA ILE A 465 16.08 -27.53 -8.90
C ILE A 465 17.23 -26.99 -9.75
N GLY A 466 18.43 -27.58 -9.65
CA GLY A 466 19.52 -27.34 -10.59
C GLY A 466 20.24 -25.99 -10.43
N PHE A 467 20.42 -25.52 -9.19
CA PHE A 467 21.20 -24.31 -8.89
C PHE A 467 22.70 -24.51 -9.05
N VAL A 468 23.40 -23.49 -9.55
CA VAL A 468 24.87 -23.50 -9.66
C VAL A 468 25.48 -23.15 -8.30
N GLY A 469 26.38 -24.00 -7.78
CA GLY A 469 26.93 -23.82 -6.44
C GLY A 469 25.94 -24.08 -5.30
N GLY A 470 24.76 -24.62 -5.62
CA GLY A 470 23.74 -24.98 -4.64
C GLY A 470 22.81 -23.86 -4.20
N SER A 471 22.94 -22.62 -4.69
CA SER A 471 22.13 -21.43 -4.32
C SER A 471 21.70 -20.63 -5.56
N PRO A 472 20.49 -20.04 -5.62
CA PRO A 472 20.10 -19.16 -6.71
C PRO A 472 20.97 -17.89 -6.77
N GLU A 473 21.03 -17.27 -7.95
CA GLU A 473 21.57 -15.92 -8.13
C GLU A 473 20.43 -14.91 -8.10
N PHE A 474 20.64 -13.82 -7.36
CA PHE A 474 19.72 -12.72 -7.18
C PHE A 474 20.28 -11.45 -7.82
N LEU A 475 19.60 -10.93 -8.84
CA LEU A 475 19.92 -9.66 -9.46
C LEU A 475 19.07 -8.57 -8.81
N VAL A 476 19.72 -7.57 -8.21
CA VAL A 476 19.05 -6.37 -7.70
C VAL A 476 19.58 -5.14 -8.45
N TRP A 477 18.66 -4.28 -8.87
CA TRP A 477 18.98 -2.97 -9.43
C TRP A 477 18.10 -1.91 -8.75
N ALA A 478 18.74 -0.96 -8.08
CA ALA A 478 18.09 0.16 -7.43
C ALA A 478 18.60 1.49 -7.99
N MET A 479 17.70 2.46 -8.15
CA MET A 479 18.03 3.85 -8.47
C MET A 479 17.31 4.77 -7.50
N ARG A 480 18.01 5.81 -7.00
CA ARG A 480 17.39 6.80 -6.11
C ARG A 480 16.26 7.56 -6.81
N ASP A 481 15.37 8.13 -6.02
CA ASP A 481 14.53 9.23 -6.51
C ASP A 481 15.42 10.44 -6.84
N ALA A 482 15.19 11.07 -7.99
CA ALA A 482 15.91 12.28 -8.38
C ALA A 482 15.69 13.44 -7.40
N ASN A 483 14.51 13.47 -6.76
CA ASN A 483 14.08 14.48 -5.79
C ASN A 483 14.41 14.11 -4.33
N SER A 484 15.04 12.95 -4.08
CA SER A 484 15.40 12.49 -2.75
C SER A 484 16.91 12.26 -2.58
N HIS A 485 17.28 11.76 -1.41
CA HIS A 485 18.64 11.52 -0.99
C HIS A 485 19.29 10.32 -1.73
N PRO A 486 20.63 10.26 -1.80
CA PRO A 486 21.32 9.13 -2.40
C PRO A 486 21.07 7.81 -1.67
N LEU A 487 21.22 6.68 -2.37
CA LEU A 487 21.13 5.35 -1.81
C LEU A 487 22.31 5.09 -0.86
N GLN A 488 22.02 4.54 0.32
CA GLN A 488 23.03 4.09 1.28
C GLN A 488 23.39 2.61 1.08
N ARG A 489 22.37 1.74 0.96
CA ARG A 489 22.58 0.29 0.84
C ARG A 489 21.39 -0.44 0.23
N ILE A 490 21.66 -1.62 -0.30
CA ILE A 490 20.65 -2.63 -0.63
C ILE A 490 20.79 -3.77 0.37
N GLN A 491 19.66 -4.20 0.92
CA GLN A 491 19.54 -5.37 1.78
C GLN A 491 18.69 -6.44 1.11
N ILE A 492 19.05 -7.71 1.31
CA ILE A 492 18.19 -8.85 1.06
C ILE A 492 17.79 -9.43 2.40
N ILE A 493 16.49 -9.51 2.65
CA ILE A 493 15.93 -10.15 3.83
C ILE A 493 15.50 -11.55 3.44
N LYS A 494 16.08 -12.54 4.12
CA LYS A 494 15.79 -13.96 3.96
C LYS A 494 14.95 -14.44 5.12
N GLY A 495 13.88 -15.16 4.84
CA GLY A 495 13.19 -16.01 5.80
C GLY A 495 13.26 -17.48 5.37
N TRP A 496 13.39 -18.41 6.32
CA TRP A 496 13.43 -19.84 6.00
C TRP A 496 12.84 -20.73 7.09
N LEU A 497 12.51 -21.96 6.71
CA LEU A 497 12.23 -23.04 7.64
C LEU A 497 13.44 -23.95 7.81
N ASP A 498 13.78 -24.33 9.04
CA ASP A 498 14.76 -25.38 9.25
C ASP A 498 14.16 -26.79 9.06
N ARG A 499 15.00 -27.82 9.24
CA ARG A 499 14.56 -29.22 9.09
C ARG A 499 13.47 -29.63 10.07
N LEU A 500 13.39 -28.98 11.23
CA LEU A 500 12.36 -29.22 12.26
C LEU A 500 11.09 -28.40 12.01
N GLY A 501 11.13 -27.44 11.10
CA GLY A 501 10.01 -26.55 10.78
C GLY A 501 9.97 -25.27 11.62
N ALA A 502 11.03 -24.97 12.37
CA ALA A 502 11.17 -23.69 13.04
C ALA A 502 11.52 -22.60 12.01
N THR A 503 10.99 -21.40 12.24
CA THR A 503 11.18 -20.22 11.42
C THR A 503 12.46 -19.49 11.81
N HIS A 504 13.13 -18.94 10.82
CA HIS A 504 14.34 -18.15 10.98
C HIS A 504 14.35 -17.01 9.98
N GLU A 505 15.05 -15.94 10.30
CA GLU A 505 15.26 -14.81 9.42
C GLU A 505 16.68 -14.26 9.51
N ARG A 506 17.13 -13.60 8.45
CA ARG A 506 18.41 -12.90 8.41
C ARG A 506 18.37 -11.77 7.39
N VAL A 507 18.97 -10.65 7.76
CA VAL A 507 19.19 -9.50 6.87
C VAL A 507 20.63 -9.53 6.39
N TYR A 508 20.83 -9.41 5.08
CA TYR A 508 22.13 -9.30 4.43
C TYR A 508 22.23 -7.95 3.75
N ASP A 509 23.25 -7.16 4.07
CA ASP A 509 23.63 -6.04 3.20
C ASP A 509 24.37 -6.62 1.99
N VAL A 510 23.89 -6.31 0.78
CA VAL A 510 24.39 -6.90 -0.47
C VAL A 510 25.03 -5.89 -1.41
N ALA A 511 24.74 -4.59 -1.22
CA ALA A 511 25.45 -3.50 -1.87
C ALA A 511 25.55 -2.31 -0.91
N CYS A 512 26.70 -1.66 -0.87
CA CYS A 512 26.97 -0.53 0.01
C CYS A 512 27.40 0.69 -0.80
N ALA A 513 27.00 1.87 -0.34
CA ALA A 513 27.41 3.15 -0.90
C ALA A 513 28.93 3.27 -1.09
N GLY A 514 29.34 3.85 -2.21
CA GLY A 514 30.75 4.04 -2.56
C GLY A 514 31.48 2.73 -2.88
N GLY A 515 30.76 1.67 -3.25
CA GLY A 515 31.32 0.37 -3.60
C GLY A 515 31.99 -0.37 -2.44
N ARG A 516 31.65 -0.01 -1.20
CA ARG A 516 32.18 -0.68 -0.01
C ARG A 516 31.67 -2.11 0.07
N VAL A 517 32.43 -2.96 0.75
CA VAL A 517 32.10 -4.39 0.89
C VAL A 517 31.51 -4.61 2.29
N PRO A 518 30.41 -5.37 2.42
CA PRO A 518 29.90 -5.81 3.72
C PRO A 518 30.95 -6.58 4.51
N ASP A 519 30.90 -6.47 5.84
CA ASP A 519 31.77 -7.22 6.74
C ASP A 519 31.36 -8.71 6.88
N ALA A 520 32.03 -9.43 7.78
CA ALA A 520 31.73 -10.84 8.05
C ALA A 520 30.33 -11.08 8.68
N ALA A 521 29.70 -10.04 9.23
CA ALA A 521 28.32 -10.07 9.69
C ALA A 521 27.32 -9.70 8.59
N HIS A 522 27.80 -9.41 7.36
CA HIS A 522 27.03 -8.91 6.23
C HIS A 522 26.40 -7.55 6.51
N ARG A 523 27.18 -6.65 7.12
CA ARG A 523 26.81 -5.25 7.34
C ARG A 523 27.72 -4.32 6.56
N CYS A 524 27.12 -3.35 5.88
CA CYS A 524 27.85 -2.25 5.27
C CYS A 524 28.49 -1.40 6.37
N PRO A 525 29.75 -1.00 6.19
CA PRO A 525 30.36 0.00 7.07
C PRO A 525 29.61 1.34 6.95
N ASP A 526 29.65 2.13 8.01
CA ASP A 526 29.05 3.47 8.03
C ASP A 526 29.61 4.35 6.90
N ASN A 527 28.74 4.93 6.08
CA ASN A 527 29.14 5.85 5.02
C ASN A 527 29.33 7.30 5.49
N ASN A 528 29.18 7.58 6.78
CA ASN A 528 29.26 8.90 7.41
C ASN A 528 28.19 9.89 6.89
N ALA A 529 27.03 9.38 6.46
CA ALA A 529 25.91 10.25 6.10
C ALA A 529 25.36 10.95 7.36
N GLN A 530 25.33 12.29 7.35
CA GLN A 530 24.88 13.12 8.46
C GLN A 530 23.76 14.06 8.03
N VAL A 531 22.93 14.44 9.00
CA VAL A 531 21.85 15.43 8.87
C VAL A 531 22.12 16.54 9.88
N ASP A 532 22.18 17.79 9.42
CA ASP A 532 22.20 18.95 10.31
C ASP A 532 20.77 19.22 10.78
N LEU A 533 20.51 19.02 12.08
CA LEU A 533 19.17 19.18 12.65
C LEU A 533 18.73 20.66 12.79
N GLY A 534 19.64 21.62 12.57
CA GLY A 534 19.35 23.05 12.63
C GLY A 534 18.80 23.60 11.32
N ASN A 535 19.09 22.96 10.18
CA ASN A 535 18.65 23.43 8.86
C ASN A 535 18.21 22.31 7.89
N CYS A 536 18.33 21.05 8.30
CA CYS A 536 18.01 19.85 7.53
C CYS A 536 18.87 19.59 6.29
N ASP A 537 20.04 20.23 6.20
CA ASP A 537 21.04 19.89 5.19
C ASP A 537 21.60 18.49 5.45
N THR A 538 21.88 17.76 4.37
CA THR A 538 22.46 16.41 4.44
C THR A 538 23.81 16.37 3.76
N SER A 539 24.70 15.49 4.22
CA SER A 539 25.96 15.21 3.52
C SER A 539 25.69 14.31 2.30
N ALA A 540 25.25 14.92 1.20
CA ALA A 540 24.81 14.21 -0.01
C ALA A 540 25.93 13.44 -0.74
N ASP A 541 27.19 13.60 -0.33
CA ASP A 541 28.37 13.16 -1.08
C ASP A 541 28.72 11.68 -0.84
N THR A 542 28.12 11.03 0.17
CA THR A 542 28.55 9.70 0.66
C THR A 542 27.65 8.54 0.23
N GLY A 543 26.67 8.77 -0.64
CA GLY A 543 25.76 7.74 -1.17
C GLY A 543 25.78 7.62 -2.71
N ASP A 544 25.12 6.60 -3.24
CA ASP A 544 25.12 6.31 -4.68
C ASP A 544 23.79 6.68 -5.34
N LYS A 545 23.83 7.03 -6.63
CA LYS A 545 22.61 7.28 -7.44
C LYS A 545 21.98 6.00 -7.98
N GLU A 546 22.80 4.97 -8.15
CA GLU A 546 22.45 3.67 -8.72
C GLU A 546 23.27 2.59 -8.01
N MET A 547 22.63 1.47 -7.69
CA MET A 547 23.29 0.27 -7.17
C MET A 547 22.82 -0.95 -7.95
N LYS A 548 23.77 -1.77 -8.41
CA LYS A 548 23.53 -3.04 -9.12
C LYS A 548 24.37 -4.14 -8.52
N VAL A 549 23.76 -5.28 -8.24
CA VAL A 549 24.47 -6.44 -7.68
C VAL A 549 23.84 -7.75 -8.16
N VAL A 550 24.69 -8.75 -8.42
CA VAL A 550 24.29 -10.15 -8.43
C VAL A 550 24.82 -10.77 -7.14
N TRP A 551 23.92 -11.30 -6.33
CA TRP A 551 24.22 -11.88 -5.03
C TRP A 551 23.76 -13.33 -4.96
N GLN A 552 24.49 -14.16 -4.23
CA GLN A 552 24.07 -15.53 -3.90
C GLN A 552 24.01 -15.65 -2.39
N ASP A 553 22.99 -16.33 -1.89
CA ASP A 553 22.87 -16.62 -0.47
C ASP A 553 23.96 -17.62 -0.04
N PRO A 554 24.92 -17.21 0.82
CA PRO A 554 26.00 -18.08 1.26
C PRO A 554 25.53 -19.17 2.22
N ASP A 555 24.36 -19.00 2.84
CA ASP A 555 23.80 -19.91 3.85
C ASP A 555 22.63 -20.73 3.31
N TYR A 556 22.35 -20.67 2.00
CA TYR A 556 21.27 -21.44 1.40
C TYR A 556 21.55 -22.94 1.45
N LYS A 557 20.51 -23.71 1.77
CA LYS A 557 20.56 -25.17 1.82
C LYS A 557 19.57 -25.72 0.81
N ASP A 558 20.04 -26.65 -0.02
CA ASP A 558 19.20 -27.26 -1.04
C ASP A 558 17.96 -27.94 -0.43
N GLY A 559 16.82 -27.79 -1.12
CA GLY A 559 15.51 -28.26 -0.65
C GLY A 559 14.90 -27.48 0.53
N GLN A 560 15.46 -26.33 0.92
CA GLN A 560 14.91 -25.48 1.97
C GLN A 560 13.83 -24.54 1.43
N SER A 561 12.66 -24.51 2.07
CA SER A 561 11.65 -23.48 1.80
C SER A 561 12.13 -22.13 2.32
N THR A 562 12.21 -21.14 1.43
CA THR A 562 12.73 -19.80 1.71
C THR A 562 11.94 -18.72 0.96
N PHE A 563 11.96 -17.51 1.51
CA PHE A 563 11.62 -16.31 0.76
C PHE A 563 12.73 -15.29 0.87
N TYR A 564 12.84 -14.45 -0.16
CA TYR A 564 13.74 -13.31 -0.20
C TYR A 564 12.97 -12.08 -0.65
N TYR A 565 13.14 -10.95 0.02
CA TYR A 565 12.73 -9.66 -0.52
C TYR A 565 13.83 -8.62 -0.28
N VAL A 566 13.78 -7.55 -1.08
CA VAL A 566 14.76 -6.47 -1.05
C VAL A 566 14.25 -5.34 -0.18
N ARG A 567 15.13 -4.79 0.67
CA ARG A 567 14.96 -3.48 1.30
C ARG A 567 16.06 -2.56 0.80
N VAL A 568 15.70 -1.45 0.15
CA VAL A 568 16.66 -0.41 -0.26
C VAL A 568 16.57 0.72 0.75
N LEU A 569 17.70 1.25 1.21
CA LEU A 569 17.77 2.35 2.17
C LEU A 569 18.47 3.55 1.52
N GLU A 570 17.87 4.73 1.62
CA GLU A 570 18.54 6.00 1.32
C GLU A 570 19.44 6.45 2.47
N ASN A 571 20.24 7.49 2.27
CA ASN A 571 20.88 8.19 3.37
C ASN A 571 19.82 8.81 4.30
N PRO A 572 20.12 8.98 5.59
CA PRO A 572 19.19 9.61 6.52
C PRO A 572 18.89 11.05 6.12
N SER A 573 17.68 11.49 6.42
CA SER A 573 17.16 12.84 6.21
C SER A 573 16.45 13.35 7.46
N CYS A 574 16.13 14.64 7.50
CA CYS A 574 15.22 15.15 8.53
C CYS A 574 13.84 14.51 8.38
N ARG A 575 13.31 14.01 9.50
CA ARG A 575 11.89 13.69 9.61
C ARG A 575 11.05 14.98 9.57
N TRP A 576 9.80 14.89 9.16
CA TRP A 576 8.85 15.99 9.04
C TRP A 576 8.71 16.78 10.34
N SER A 577 8.83 16.10 11.49
CA SER A 577 8.79 16.72 12.81
C SER A 577 9.97 17.65 13.05
N THR A 578 11.13 17.35 12.46
CA THR A 578 12.32 18.20 12.51
C THR A 578 12.19 19.36 11.54
N TRP A 579 11.64 19.15 10.34
CA TRP A 579 11.27 20.25 9.44
C TRP A 579 10.30 21.24 10.08
N ASP A 580 9.27 20.74 10.77
CA ASP A 580 8.34 21.54 11.55
C ASP A 580 9.07 22.37 12.64
N ALA A 581 10.05 21.77 13.33
CA ALA A 581 10.84 22.45 14.36
C ALA A 581 11.71 23.59 13.77
N VAL A 582 12.46 23.30 12.70
CA VAL A 582 13.31 24.28 11.99
C VAL A 582 12.47 25.47 11.50
N ARG A 583 11.30 25.23 10.90
CA ARG A 583 10.39 26.29 10.40
C ARG A 583 9.78 27.15 11.48
N ASN A 584 9.76 26.68 12.72
CA ASN A 584 9.18 27.38 13.87
C ASN A 584 10.23 27.93 14.85
N ASP A 585 11.53 27.82 14.51
CA ASP A 585 12.64 28.28 15.35
C ASP A 585 12.60 27.67 16.77
N VAL A 586 12.38 26.35 16.83
CA VAL A 586 12.38 25.56 18.08
C VAL A 586 13.27 24.33 17.93
N ALA A 587 13.71 23.78 19.06
CA ALA A 587 14.46 22.52 19.05
C ALA A 587 13.55 21.34 18.60
N PRO A 588 14.10 20.33 17.90
CA PRO A 588 13.37 19.10 17.60
C PRO A 588 12.79 18.45 18.87
N ARG A 589 11.58 17.91 18.76
CA ARG A 589 10.90 17.27 19.88
C ARG A 589 11.70 16.04 20.37
N PRO A 590 12.08 15.97 21.64
CA PRO A 590 13.10 15.00 22.11
C PRO A 590 12.62 13.56 22.26
N ASP A 591 11.30 13.32 22.28
CA ASP A 591 10.67 12.00 22.46
C ASP A 591 10.21 11.34 21.16
N ILE A 592 10.58 11.89 20.00
CA ILE A 592 10.34 11.31 18.68
C ILE A 592 11.62 11.35 17.84
N ALA A 593 11.71 10.53 16.80
CA ALA A 593 12.88 10.49 15.93
C ALA A 593 13.10 11.85 15.22
N ALA A 594 14.34 12.34 15.24
CA ALA A 594 14.72 13.58 14.56
C ALA A 594 15.04 13.35 13.08
N THR A 595 15.45 12.14 12.72
CA THR A 595 15.80 11.75 11.36
C THR A 595 15.00 10.53 10.96
N VAL A 596 14.84 10.35 9.66
CA VAL A 596 14.22 9.17 9.04
C VAL A 596 15.17 8.60 7.99
N GLN A 597 15.06 7.31 7.73
CA GLN A 597 15.78 6.64 6.64
C GLN A 597 14.78 5.99 5.71
N GLU A 598 14.42 6.73 4.67
CA GLU A 598 13.48 6.32 3.63
C GLU A 598 13.94 5.06 2.91
N ARG A 599 12.95 4.30 2.44
CA ARG A 599 13.17 2.93 1.97
C ARG A 599 12.14 2.43 0.97
N ALA A 600 12.52 1.36 0.29
CA ALA A 600 11.64 0.59 -0.59
C ALA A 600 11.67 -0.90 -0.21
N TYR A 601 10.54 -1.58 -0.36
CA TYR A 601 10.37 -3.01 -0.08
C TYR A 601 9.83 -3.75 -1.31
N SER A 602 10.62 -4.67 -1.89
CA SER A 602 10.16 -5.47 -3.03
C SER A 602 9.16 -6.54 -2.62
N SER A 603 8.26 -6.95 -3.51
CA SER A 603 7.57 -8.23 -3.32
C SER A 603 8.57 -9.40 -3.19
N PRO A 604 8.26 -10.44 -2.40
CA PRO A 604 9.17 -11.55 -2.20
C PRO A 604 9.29 -12.45 -3.44
N ILE A 605 10.47 -13.03 -3.64
CA ILE A 605 10.68 -14.22 -4.46
C ILE A 605 10.76 -15.43 -3.52
N TRP A 606 10.06 -16.49 -3.88
CA TRP A 606 9.95 -17.70 -3.07
C TRP A 606 10.71 -18.86 -3.70
N LEU A 607 11.34 -19.69 -2.86
CA LEU A 607 11.84 -21.01 -3.25
C LEU A 607 11.13 -22.01 -2.35
N ASN A 608 10.21 -22.79 -2.91
CA ASN A 608 9.37 -23.74 -2.18
C ASN A 608 9.42 -25.14 -2.77
#